data_AF-A0A8C9QJT5-F1
#
_entry.id   AF-A0A8C9QJT5-F1
#
_cell.length_a   1.000
_cell.length_b   1.000
_cell.length_c   1.000
_cell.angle_alpha   90.00
_cell.angle_beta   90.00
_cell.angle_gamma   90.00
#
_symmetry.space_group_name_H-M   'P 1'
#
loop_
_entity.id
_entity.type
_entity.pdbx_description
1 polymer ?
#
loop_
_entity_poly.entity_id
_entity_poly.type
_entity_poly.pdbx_seq_one_letter_code
_entity_poly.pdbx_strand_id
1 'polypeptide(L)' 'MAHPQTREYKAGNLVFAKVKGYPHWPVRIDELPEGAMKPPANKDPISFFGTHETVFLGPKDLFP' A
#
# COMPACT_ATOMS: atom_id res chain seq x y z
N MET A 1 13.03 -20.93 -8.47
CA MET A 1 13.70 -19.65 -8.77
C MET A 1 12.64 -18.56 -8.73
N ALA A 2 12.46 -17.92 -7.57
CA ALA A 2 11.50 -16.85 -7.41
C ALA A 2 12.03 -15.63 -8.15
N HIS A 3 11.33 -15.20 -9.20
CA HIS A 3 11.62 -13.93 -9.83
C HIS A 3 11.47 -12.84 -8.75
N PRO A 4 12.48 -12.00 -8.50
CA PRO A 4 12.25 -10.75 -7.81
C PRO A 4 11.40 -9.90 -8.77
N GLN A 5 10.10 -10.15 -8.80
CA GLN A 5 9.15 -9.29 -9.48
C GLN A 5 9.38 -7.91 -8.87
N THR A 6 9.88 -6.99 -9.69
CA THR A 6 9.76 -5.55 -9.50
C THR A 6 8.29 -5.32 -9.15
N ARG A 7 7.99 -5.28 -7.85
CA ARG A 7 6.62 -5.22 -7.33
C ARG A 7 6.15 -3.80 -7.53
N GLU A 8 5.77 -3.51 -8.78
CA GLU A 8 5.04 -2.32 -9.14
C GLU A 8 3.65 -2.46 -8.55
N TYR A 9 3.52 -2.01 -7.32
CA TYR A 9 2.24 -1.72 -6.70
C TYR A 9 1.56 -0.60 -7.50
N LYS A 10 0.38 -0.88 -8.04
CA LYS A 10 -0.41 0.09 -8.81
C LYS A 10 -1.69 0.43 -8.04
N ALA A 11 -2.20 1.64 -8.26
CA ALA A 11 -3.49 2.03 -7.71
C ALA A 11 -4.58 1.05 -8.13
N GLY A 12 -5.46 0.70 -7.19
CA GLY A 12 -6.48 -0.32 -7.34
C GLY A 12 -6.05 -1.73 -6.93
N ASN A 13 -4.75 -2.04 -6.79
CA ASN A 13 -4.32 -3.36 -6.35
C ASN A 13 -4.78 -3.64 -4.91
N LEU A 14 -5.18 -4.89 -4.69
CA LEU A 14 -5.43 -5.45 -3.37
C LEU A 14 -4.14 -6.11 -2.88
N VAL A 15 -3.68 -5.70 -1.72
CA VAL A 15 -2.46 -6.21 -1.08
C VAL A 15 -2.71 -6.36 0.42
N PHE A 16 -1.81 -7.01 1.13
CA PHE A 16 -1.75 -7.06 2.57
C PHE A 16 -0.74 -6.05 3.10
N ALA A 17 -1.14 -5.24 4.07
CA ALA A 17 -0.24 -4.39 4.82
C ALA A 17 0.21 -5.08 6.11
N LYS A 18 1.48 -4.89 6.46
CA LYS A 18 2.01 -5.17 7.79
C LYS A 18 2.14 -3.88 8.57
N VAL A 19 1.32 -3.76 9.63
CA VAL A 19 1.47 -2.70 10.63
C VAL A 19 1.83 -3.28 11.99
N LYS A 20 2.57 -2.50 12.79
CA LYS A 20 3.03 -2.95 14.10
C LYS A 20 1.83 -3.23 15.01
N GLY A 21 1.80 -4.41 15.61
CA GLY A 21 0.72 -4.83 16.53
C GLY A 21 -0.48 -5.52 15.86
N TYR A 22 -0.54 -5.59 14.53
CA TYR A 22 -1.62 -6.26 13.81
C TYR A 22 -1.09 -7.42 12.93
N PRO A 23 -1.94 -8.42 12.64
CA PRO A 23 -1.65 -9.42 11.61
C PRO A 23 -1.59 -8.76 10.22
N HIS A 24 -1.28 -9.53 9.19
CA HIS A 24 -1.39 -9.06 7.81
C HIS A 24 -2.85 -8.69 7.56
N TRP A 25 -3.10 -7.42 7.22
CA TRP A 25 -4.45 -6.89 7.05
C TRP A 25 -4.70 -6.61 5.57
N PRO A 26 -5.85 -7.01 5.01
CA PRO A 26 -6.17 -6.72 3.62
C PRO A 26 -6.35 -5.21 3.44
N VAL A 27 -5.66 -4.66 2.45
CA VAL A 27 -5.67 -3.25 2.11
C VAL A 27 -5.76 -3.07 0.60
N ARG A 28 -6.14 -1.87 0.19
CA ARG A 28 -6.16 -1.44 -1.20
C ARG A 28 -5.19 -0.30 -1.41
N ILE A 29 -4.45 -0.34 -2.50
CA ILE A 29 -3.63 0.78 -2.93
C ILE A 29 -4.54 1.80 -3.59
N ASP A 30 -4.60 2.99 -3.03
CA ASP A 30 -5.37 4.08 -3.58
C ASP A 30 -4.55 4.86 -4.61
N GLU A 31 -5.22 5.64 -5.46
CA GLU A 31 -4.53 6.55 -6.34
C GLU A 31 -4.35 7.88 -5.61
N LEU A 32 -3.15 8.46 -5.66
CA LEU A 32 -3.00 9.81 -5.16
C LEU A 32 -3.67 10.77 -6.15
N PRO A 33 -4.55 11.68 -5.69
CA PRO A 33 -5.16 12.65 -6.59
C PRO A 33 -4.08 13.44 -7.34
N GLU A 34 -4.24 13.60 -8.64
CA GLU A 34 -3.37 14.41 -9.49
C GLU A 34 -3.47 15.89 -9.06
N GLY A 35 -2.65 16.29 -8.09
CA GLY A 35 -2.71 17.62 -7.44
C GLY A 35 -2.62 17.60 -5.92
N ALA A 36 -2.74 16.42 -5.29
CA ALA A 36 -2.42 16.26 -3.88
C ALA A 36 -0.91 16.45 -3.63
N MET A 37 -0.56 16.93 -2.44
CA MET A 37 0.85 17.06 -2.03
C MET A 37 1.63 15.80 -2.39
N LYS A 38 2.79 15.97 -3.02
CA LYS A 38 3.66 14.89 -3.46
C LYS A 38 3.76 13.84 -2.33
N PRO A 39 3.49 12.57 -2.62
CA PRO A 39 3.54 11.55 -1.59
C PRO A 39 4.97 11.51 -1.02
N PRO A 40 5.14 11.12 0.25
CA PRO A 40 6.47 10.88 0.79
C PRO A 40 7.20 9.92 -0.14
N ALA A 41 8.44 10.25 -0.52
CA ALA A 41 9.17 9.48 -1.52
C ALA A 41 9.11 7.96 -1.22
N ASN A 42 8.65 7.19 -2.22
CA ASN A 42 8.46 5.73 -2.15
C ASN A 42 7.37 5.24 -1.18
N LYS A 43 6.30 6.01 -0.96
CA LYS A 43 5.11 5.55 -0.26
C LYS A 43 3.87 5.74 -1.11
N ASP A 44 3.00 4.74 -1.09
CA ASP A 44 1.71 4.75 -1.74
C ASP A 44 0.61 4.97 -0.69
N PRO A 45 -0.50 5.65 -1.05
CA PRO A 45 -1.67 5.74 -0.18
C PRO A 45 -2.38 4.38 -0.15
N ILE A 46 -2.69 3.91 1.05
CA ILE A 46 -3.24 2.59 1.32
C ILE A 46 -4.50 2.74 2.14
N SER A 47 -5.63 2.22 1.64
CA SER A 47 -6.90 2.17 2.33
C SER A 47 -7.12 0.82 3.00
N PHE A 48 -7.35 0.81 4.31
CA PHE A 48 -7.64 -0.39 5.08
C PHE A 48 -9.10 -0.83 4.92
N PHE A 49 -9.31 -2.10 4.57
CA PHE A 49 -10.65 -2.67 4.56
C PHE A 49 -11.21 -2.76 5.97
N GLY A 50 -12.49 -2.40 6.12
CA GLY A 50 -13.21 -2.39 7.39
C GLY A 50 -13.10 -1.07 8.14
N THR A 51 -11.89 -0.50 8.27
CA THR A 51 -11.70 0.78 8.99
C THR A 51 -11.84 2.01 8.10
N HIS A 52 -11.76 1.85 6.76
CA HIS A 52 -11.68 2.97 5.80
C HIS A 52 -10.58 3.99 6.13
N GLU A 53 -9.56 3.57 6.85
CA GLU A 53 -8.43 4.42 7.20
C GLU A 53 -7.45 4.45 6.03
N THR A 54 -6.98 5.64 5.64
CA THR A 54 -5.98 5.80 4.59
C THR A 54 -4.64 6.20 5.20
N VAL A 55 -3.61 5.41 4.94
CA VAL A 55 -2.24 5.66 5.42
C VAL A 55 -1.24 5.61 4.27
N PHE A 56 -0.05 6.16 4.48
CA PHE A 56 1.04 6.04 3.51
C PHE A 56 2.02 4.96 3.94
N LEU A 57 2.08 3.86 3.19
CA LEU A 57 3.04 2.78 3.41
C LEU A 57 3.98 2.64 2.23
N GLY A 58 5.20 2.22 2.53
CA GLY A 58 6.18 1.88 1.50
C GLY A 58 6.03 0.43 1.06
N PRO A 59 6.65 0.05 -0.07
CA PRO A 59 6.62 -1.31 -0.60
C PRO A 59 7.20 -2.38 0.34
N LYS A 60 7.96 -1.95 1.37
CA LYS A 60 8.54 -2.83 2.40
C LYS A 60 7.48 -3.43 3.35
N ASP A 61 6.39 -2.71 3.55
CA ASP A 61 5.31 -3.04 4.49
C ASP A 61 4.10 -3.64 3.73
N LEU A 62 4.21 -3.77 2.41
CA LEU A 62 3.17 -4.27 1.52
C LEU A 62 3.55 -5.64 0.97
N PHE A 63 2.57 -6.53 0.90
CA PHE A 63 2.70 -7.93 0.46
C PHE A 63 1.50 -8.27 -0.44
N PRO A 64 1.67 -8.86 -1.64
CA PRO A 64 0.57 -9.39 -2.45
C PRO A 64 -0.04 -10.66 -1.85
#